data_AF-A0A954MRU6-F1
#
_entry.id   AF-A0A954MRU6-F1
#
_cell.length_a   1.000
_cell.length_b   1.000
_cell.length_c   1.000
_cell.angle_alpha   90.00
_cell.angle_beta   90.00
_cell.angle_gamma   90.00
#
_symmetry.space_group_name_H-M   'P 1'
#
loop_
_entity.id
_entity.type
_entity.pdbx_description
1 polymer ?
#
loop_
_entity_poly.entity_id
_entity_poly.type
_entity_poly.pdbx_seq_one_letter_code
_entity_poly.pdbx_strand_id
1 'polypeptide(L)'
;MPHFPKPFFKKSRRQWYVEIDRRQISLGSDREAAFRRYHELMREPQHHQPVSSTAFSAIADAFLDWVKQHRAPDTFEWYRYRMERFCLRYPDLTSGQIRPYHVQQWVDSYPDLTRTSKRNYVRTLKRCCKWATQQGYIDADPLQHLEVPGADRRETLVTAEQYAELLALVRDDDFRDLVVTTWESGCRPQESLRVEARHVDVARRRWVFPKSEAKGKRQPRIIYLSEAAWEITQRRMQLHPTGPIFRNTNCRPWTPDAVNCQFDRLRVRLLQSRGLPEAETLHQEINKLIPRLKKNRTVKGVVVEKSLQDLFSEARRKVLEQQANLHIPRFSLYALRHAWATRALQSGLDGLTVAILMGHSDPSTLARVYQHLSHNPEHLLQQAQKAASQ
;
A
#
# COMPACT_ATOMS: atom_id res chain seq x y z
N MET A 1 14.01 -34.48 -30.85
CA MET A 1 15.21 -34.98 -30.14
C MET A 1 15.71 -33.90 -29.20
N PRO A 2 16.03 -34.19 -27.94
CA PRO A 2 16.63 -33.19 -27.05
C PRO A 2 17.95 -32.69 -27.63
N HIS A 3 18.09 -31.37 -27.77
CA HIS A 3 19.30 -30.75 -28.31
C HIS A 3 20.31 -30.56 -27.18
N PHE A 4 21.23 -31.51 -27.00
CA PHE A 4 22.31 -31.37 -26.03
C PHE A 4 23.35 -30.37 -26.55
N PRO A 5 23.78 -29.39 -25.73
CA PRO A 5 24.76 -28.41 -26.15
C PRO A 5 26.12 -29.09 -26.36
N LYS A 6 26.72 -28.90 -27.53
CA LYS A 6 27.97 -29.57 -27.93
C LYS A 6 29.18 -28.79 -27.41
N PRO A 7 30.19 -29.46 -26.81
CA PRO A 7 31.47 -28.83 -26.53
C PRO A 7 32.14 -28.28 -27.78
N PHE A 8 32.78 -27.12 -27.68
CA PHE A 8 33.53 -26.48 -28.76
C PHE A 8 34.89 -25.96 -28.27
N PHE A 9 35.89 -25.93 -29.17
CA PHE A 9 37.25 -25.50 -28.84
C PHE A 9 37.47 -24.02 -29.20
N LYS A 10 37.93 -23.22 -28.23
CA LYS A 10 38.21 -21.80 -28.43
C LYS A 10 39.70 -21.58 -28.70
N LYS A 11 40.06 -21.38 -29.98
CA LYS A 11 41.46 -21.23 -30.44
C LYS A 11 42.23 -20.13 -29.68
N SER A 12 41.58 -19.00 -29.37
CA SER A 12 42.22 -17.88 -28.67
C SER A 12 42.64 -18.18 -27.23
N ARG A 13 42.06 -19.20 -26.59
CA ARG A 13 42.37 -19.60 -25.21
C ARG A 13 42.94 -21.01 -25.08
N ARG A 14 43.06 -21.73 -26.21
CA ARG A 14 43.52 -23.13 -26.30
C ARG A 14 42.79 -24.06 -25.31
N GLN A 15 41.48 -23.86 -25.14
CA GLN A 15 40.64 -24.61 -24.20
C GLN A 15 39.28 -24.96 -24.83
N TRP A 16 38.72 -26.09 -24.38
CA TRP A 16 37.37 -26.55 -24.66
C TRP A 16 36.36 -25.87 -23.74
N TYR A 17 35.17 -25.58 -24.27
CA TYR A 17 34.05 -24.99 -23.56
C TYR A 17 32.74 -25.69 -23.93
N VAL A 18 31.72 -25.58 -23.08
CA VAL A 18 30.32 -25.90 -23.42
C VAL A 18 29.42 -24.73 -23.01
N GLU A 19 28.36 -24.48 -23.77
CA GLU A 19 27.36 -23.45 -23.43
C GLU A 19 26.10 -24.09 -22.85
N ILE A 20 25.82 -23.79 -21.58
CA ILE A 20 24.64 -24.27 -20.87
C ILE A 20 23.96 -23.04 -20.25
N ASP A 21 22.65 -22.88 -20.46
CA ASP A 21 21.86 -21.75 -19.94
C ASP A 21 22.48 -20.37 -20.24
N ARG A 22 23.00 -20.19 -21.46
CA ARG A 22 23.67 -18.96 -21.95
C ARG A 22 24.94 -18.59 -21.17
N ARG A 23 25.57 -19.55 -20.49
CA ARG A 23 26.87 -19.41 -19.81
C ARG A 23 27.89 -20.37 -20.44
N GLN A 24 29.10 -19.87 -20.70
CA GLN A 24 30.20 -20.69 -21.21
C GLN A 24 31.03 -21.26 -20.05
N ILE A 25 31.04 -22.59 -19.94
CA ILE A 25 31.79 -23.33 -18.91
C ILE A 25 33.06 -23.89 -19.55
N SER A 26 34.22 -23.64 -18.94
CA SER A 26 35.50 -24.19 -19.42
C SER A 26 35.64 -25.66 -19.03
N LEU A 27 36.07 -26.49 -19.98
CA LEU A 27 36.24 -27.94 -19.83
C LEU A 27 37.72 -28.36 -19.78
N GLY A 28 38.66 -27.44 -20.03
CA GLY A 28 40.10 -27.70 -20.01
C GLY A 28 40.76 -27.70 -21.40
N SER A 29 42.08 -27.83 -21.44
CA SER A 29 42.89 -27.76 -22.67
C SER A 29 43.02 -29.10 -23.40
N ASP A 30 42.99 -30.21 -22.67
CA ASP A 30 43.05 -31.55 -23.24
C ASP A 30 41.67 -32.03 -23.71
N ARG A 31 41.60 -32.62 -24.90
CA ARG A 31 40.32 -33.00 -25.54
C ARG A 31 39.63 -34.14 -24.81
N GLU A 32 40.36 -35.19 -24.46
CA GLU A 32 39.74 -36.35 -23.82
C GLU A 32 39.28 -36.02 -22.40
N ALA A 33 40.10 -35.30 -21.65
CA ALA A 33 39.73 -34.80 -20.32
C ALA A 33 38.52 -33.85 -20.39
N ALA A 34 38.45 -32.97 -21.40
CA ALA A 34 37.33 -32.06 -21.57
C ALA A 34 36.01 -32.77 -21.88
N PHE A 35 36.05 -33.82 -22.70
CA PHE A 35 34.85 -34.61 -23.00
C PHE A 35 34.42 -35.48 -21.80
N ARG A 36 35.37 -36.02 -21.02
CA ARG A 36 35.05 -36.66 -19.72
C ARG A 36 34.38 -35.68 -18.77
N ARG A 37 34.94 -34.48 -18.61
CA ARG A 37 34.37 -33.40 -17.80
C ARG A 37 32.98 -32.98 -18.28
N TYR A 38 32.75 -32.91 -19.59
CA TYR A 38 31.43 -32.63 -20.16
C TYR A 38 30.42 -33.74 -19.81
N HIS A 39 30.81 -35.01 -19.92
CA HIS A 39 29.94 -36.13 -19.57
C HIS A 39 29.64 -36.20 -18.07
N GLU A 40 30.60 -35.85 -17.21
CA GLU A 40 30.38 -35.66 -15.76
C GLU A 40 29.40 -34.51 -15.50
N LEU A 41 29.64 -33.35 -16.13
CA LEU A 41 28.83 -32.14 -15.95
C LEU A 41 27.40 -32.29 -16.48
N MET A 42 27.18 -33.17 -17.46
CA MET A 42 25.85 -33.56 -17.94
C MET A 42 25.17 -34.64 -17.09
N ARG A 43 25.92 -35.31 -16.19
CA ARG A 43 25.43 -36.31 -15.23
C ARG A 43 25.18 -35.73 -13.83
N GLU A 44 25.84 -34.64 -13.48
CA GLU A 44 25.56 -33.89 -12.25
C GLU A 44 24.17 -33.23 -12.35
N PRO A 45 23.24 -33.48 -11.40
CA PRO A 45 22.07 -32.63 -11.26
C PRO A 45 22.57 -31.21 -11.03
N GLN A 46 22.06 -30.23 -11.79
CA GLN A 46 22.43 -28.83 -11.60
C GLN A 46 22.27 -28.48 -10.11
N HIS A 47 23.39 -28.28 -9.41
CA HIS A 47 23.42 -27.94 -8.00
C HIS A 47 22.91 -26.50 -7.82
N HIS A 48 21.59 -26.37 -7.88
CA HIS A 48 20.87 -25.28 -7.25
C HIS A 48 21.11 -25.42 -5.75
N GLN A 49 21.48 -24.33 -5.06
CA GLN A 49 21.49 -24.36 -3.59
C GLN A 49 20.11 -24.83 -3.13
N PRO A 50 19.99 -26.02 -2.54
CA PRO A 50 18.70 -26.45 -2.07
C PRO A 50 18.41 -25.64 -0.82
N VAL A 51 17.32 -24.88 -0.86
CA VAL A 51 16.51 -24.79 0.34
C VAL A 51 16.26 -26.24 0.75
N SER A 52 16.64 -26.65 1.96
CA SER A 52 16.67 -28.06 2.38
C SER A 52 15.26 -28.68 2.51
N SER A 53 14.23 -28.04 1.95
CA SER A 53 12.86 -28.48 1.95
C SER A 53 12.29 -28.26 0.55
N THR A 54 11.67 -29.31 -0.01
CA THR A 54 10.86 -29.21 -1.23
C THR A 54 9.59 -28.38 -1.01
N ALA A 55 9.27 -28.02 0.23
CA ALA A 55 8.09 -27.24 0.57
C ALA A 55 8.15 -25.81 0.04
N PHE A 56 7.01 -25.32 -0.45
CA PHE A 56 6.86 -23.93 -0.88
C PHE A 56 7.03 -22.93 0.27
N SER A 57 6.68 -23.32 1.50
CA SER A 57 6.87 -22.51 2.70
C SER A 57 8.32 -22.08 2.89
N ALA A 58 9.28 -22.96 2.59
CA ALA A 58 10.69 -22.64 2.75
C ALA A 58 11.18 -21.62 1.69
N ILE A 59 10.62 -21.63 0.47
CA ILE A 59 10.83 -20.56 -0.52
C ILE A 59 10.20 -19.24 -0.05
N ALA A 60 8.99 -19.32 0.51
CA ALA A 60 8.31 -18.16 1.06
C ALA A 60 9.12 -17.51 2.20
N ASP A 61 9.67 -18.29 3.12
CA ASP A 61 10.51 -17.81 4.21
C ASP A 61 11.80 -17.14 3.69
N ALA A 62 12.50 -17.80 2.77
CA ALA A 62 13.68 -17.21 2.13
C ALA A 62 13.37 -15.88 1.41
N PHE A 63 12.21 -15.81 0.74
CA PHE A 63 11.75 -14.57 0.12
C PHE A 63 11.44 -13.49 1.16
N LEU A 64 10.78 -13.85 2.27
CA LEU A 64 10.45 -12.91 3.35
C LEU A 64 11.71 -12.39 4.05
N ASP A 65 12.70 -13.23 4.30
CA ASP A 65 14.00 -12.83 4.84
C ASP A 65 14.71 -11.85 3.90
N TRP A 66 14.72 -12.15 2.60
CA TRP A 66 15.24 -11.23 1.61
C TRP A 66 14.48 -9.90 1.61
N VAL A 67 13.14 -9.91 1.68
CA VAL A 67 12.34 -8.67 1.75
C VAL A 67 12.67 -7.89 3.03
N LYS A 68 12.81 -8.56 4.18
CA LYS A 68 13.12 -7.93 5.48
C LYS A 68 14.44 -7.17 5.44
N GLN A 69 15.45 -7.72 4.77
CA GLN A 69 16.78 -7.12 4.64
C GLN A 69 16.82 -5.99 3.59
N HIS A 70 16.04 -6.10 2.50
CA HIS A 70 16.19 -5.24 1.32
C HIS A 70 15.06 -4.23 1.11
N ARG A 71 13.99 -4.28 1.91
CA ARG A 71 12.79 -3.44 1.77
C ARG A 71 12.40 -2.81 3.10
N ALA A 72 11.51 -1.83 3.03
CA ALA A 72 11.01 -1.16 4.23
C ALA A 72 10.19 -2.13 5.11
N PRO A 73 10.16 -1.93 6.44
CA PRO A 73 9.40 -2.78 7.38
C PRO A 73 7.94 -2.99 6.98
N ASP A 74 7.22 -1.93 6.58
CA ASP A 74 5.83 -2.04 6.12
C ASP A 74 5.68 -2.90 4.86
N THR A 75 6.71 -2.91 3.99
CA THR A 75 6.71 -3.76 2.79
C THR A 75 6.89 -5.22 3.19
N PHE A 76 7.76 -5.51 4.15
CA PHE A 76 7.90 -6.85 4.73
C PHE A 76 6.58 -7.35 5.31
N GLU A 77 5.95 -6.58 6.20
CA GLU A 77 4.66 -6.95 6.79
C GLU A 77 3.57 -7.16 5.73
N TRP A 78 3.57 -6.34 4.68
CA TRP A 78 2.64 -6.48 3.55
C TRP A 78 2.81 -7.83 2.82
N TYR A 79 4.04 -8.29 2.61
CA TYR A 79 4.30 -9.60 2.00
C TYR A 79 4.00 -10.73 2.99
N ARG A 80 4.53 -10.64 4.22
CA ARG A 80 4.40 -11.63 5.30
C ARG A 80 2.94 -11.99 5.55
N TYR A 81 2.09 -10.99 5.78
CA TYR A 81 0.65 -11.18 6.04
C TYR A 81 -0.06 -12.03 4.98
N ARG A 82 0.29 -11.87 3.70
CA ARG A 82 -0.34 -12.63 2.60
C ARG A 82 0.31 -13.99 2.42
N MET A 83 1.62 -14.06 2.56
CA MET A 83 2.40 -15.26 2.35
C MET A 83 2.08 -16.33 3.41
N GLU A 84 2.05 -15.94 4.69
CA GLU A 84 1.69 -16.84 5.78
C GLU A 84 0.29 -17.42 5.60
N ARG A 85 -0.69 -16.60 5.21
CA ARG A 85 -2.06 -17.07 4.95
C ARG A 85 -2.16 -18.04 3.78
N PHE A 86 -1.31 -17.90 2.77
CA PHE A 86 -1.23 -18.87 1.68
C PHE A 86 -0.61 -20.18 2.16
N CYS A 87 0.51 -20.12 2.89
CA CYS A 87 1.18 -21.30 3.43
C CYS A 87 0.31 -22.05 4.45
N LEU A 88 -0.48 -21.34 5.27
CA LEU A 88 -1.47 -21.94 6.18
C LEU A 88 -2.59 -22.69 5.44
N ARG A 89 -2.97 -22.24 4.23
CA ARG A 89 -3.99 -22.92 3.42
C ARG A 89 -3.46 -24.20 2.78
N TYR A 90 -2.18 -24.21 2.44
CA TYR A 90 -1.49 -25.28 1.71
C TYR A 90 -0.15 -25.64 2.38
N PRO A 91 -0.16 -26.22 3.59
CA PRO A 91 1.05 -26.46 4.38
C PRO A 91 2.02 -27.44 3.70
N ASP A 92 1.49 -28.44 2.99
CA ASP A 92 2.27 -29.51 2.38
C ASP A 92 2.61 -29.24 0.90
N LEU A 93 2.24 -28.08 0.37
CA LEU A 93 2.45 -27.76 -1.05
C LEU A 93 3.95 -27.58 -1.33
N THR A 94 4.46 -28.33 -2.29
CA THR A 94 5.86 -28.22 -2.72
C THR A 94 6.06 -27.17 -3.82
N SER A 95 7.30 -26.70 -3.96
CA SER A 95 7.72 -25.76 -5.00
C SER A 95 7.46 -26.28 -6.42
N GLY A 96 7.54 -27.60 -6.63
CA GLY A 96 7.23 -28.24 -7.92
C GLY A 96 5.73 -28.46 -8.17
N GLN A 97 4.89 -28.39 -7.13
CA GLN A 97 3.44 -28.63 -7.22
C GLN A 97 2.61 -27.35 -7.33
N ILE A 98 3.15 -26.19 -6.93
CA ILE A 98 2.39 -24.94 -7.04
C ILE A 98 1.98 -24.68 -8.50
N ARG A 99 0.73 -24.25 -8.68
CA ARG A 99 0.10 -24.01 -9.98
C ARG A 99 -0.82 -22.79 -9.87
N PRO A 100 -1.16 -22.11 -10.98
CA PRO A 100 -2.06 -20.96 -10.98
C PRO A 100 -3.39 -21.21 -10.23
N TYR A 101 -3.97 -22.40 -10.36
CA TYR A 101 -5.26 -22.72 -9.71
C TYR A 101 -5.19 -22.73 -8.18
N HIS A 102 -4.05 -23.08 -7.57
CA HIS A 102 -3.89 -23.02 -6.11
C HIS A 102 -4.02 -21.59 -5.60
N VAL A 103 -3.40 -20.64 -6.31
CA VAL A 103 -3.48 -19.21 -5.96
C VAL A 103 -4.90 -18.70 -6.17
N GLN A 104 -5.55 -19.10 -7.27
CA GLN A 104 -6.91 -18.68 -7.58
C GLN A 104 -7.92 -19.20 -6.54
N GLN A 105 -7.89 -20.50 -6.23
CA GLN A 105 -8.76 -21.11 -5.20
C GLN A 105 -8.56 -20.48 -3.82
N TRP A 106 -7.32 -20.15 -3.45
CA TRP A 106 -7.06 -19.44 -2.19
C TRP A 106 -7.64 -18.03 -2.18
N VAL A 107 -7.45 -17.27 -3.25
CA VAL A 107 -8.02 -15.92 -3.38
C VAL A 107 -9.56 -15.96 -3.36
N ASP A 108 -10.15 -16.95 -4.02
CA ASP A 108 -11.60 -17.13 -4.12
C ASP A 108 -12.24 -17.62 -2.81
N SER A 109 -11.46 -18.24 -1.91
CA SER A 109 -11.91 -18.56 -0.56
C SER A 109 -12.22 -17.34 0.31
N TYR A 110 -11.90 -16.13 -0.18
CA TYR A 110 -12.27 -14.87 0.46
C TYR A 110 -13.24 -14.07 -0.42
N PRO A 111 -14.55 -14.41 -0.39
CA PRO A 111 -15.54 -13.79 -1.27
C PRO A 111 -15.65 -12.28 -1.04
N ASP A 112 -15.50 -11.82 0.19
CA ASP A 112 -15.70 -10.42 0.60
C ASP A 112 -14.50 -9.48 0.27
N LEU A 113 -13.41 -10.00 -0.30
CA LEU A 113 -12.27 -9.15 -0.66
C LEU A 113 -12.56 -8.30 -1.90
N THR A 114 -12.26 -7.01 -1.81
CA THR A 114 -12.24 -6.10 -2.97
C THR A 114 -11.32 -6.61 -4.10
N ARG A 115 -11.59 -6.23 -5.35
CA ARG A 115 -10.78 -6.63 -6.52
C ARG A 115 -9.32 -6.23 -6.35
N THR A 116 -9.07 -5.04 -5.80
CA THR A 116 -7.72 -4.56 -5.47
C THR A 116 -7.04 -5.42 -4.40
N SER A 117 -7.77 -5.88 -3.38
CA SER A 117 -7.24 -6.82 -2.38
C SER A 117 -6.89 -8.17 -3.02
N LYS A 118 -7.79 -8.75 -3.81
CA LYS A 118 -7.54 -10.00 -4.56
C LYS A 118 -6.31 -9.87 -5.48
N ARG A 119 -6.23 -8.77 -6.24
CA ARG A 119 -5.05 -8.40 -7.04
C ARG A 119 -3.76 -8.43 -6.21
N ASN A 120 -3.76 -7.84 -5.02
CA ASN A 120 -2.58 -7.78 -4.16
C ASN A 120 -2.16 -9.15 -3.61
N TYR A 121 -3.12 -10.04 -3.34
CA TYR A 121 -2.85 -11.42 -2.96
C TYR A 121 -2.13 -12.15 -4.10
N VAL A 122 -2.70 -12.13 -5.31
CA VAL A 122 -2.07 -12.72 -6.51
C VAL A 122 -0.67 -12.16 -6.76
N ARG A 123 -0.50 -10.84 -6.68
CA ARG A 123 0.80 -10.17 -6.92
C ARG A 123 1.88 -10.59 -5.92
N THR A 124 1.51 -10.94 -4.69
CA THR A 124 2.45 -11.41 -3.66
C THR A 124 3.10 -12.71 -4.10
N LEU A 125 2.28 -13.69 -4.49
CA LEU A 125 2.75 -15.01 -4.89
C LEU A 125 3.53 -14.96 -6.21
N LYS A 126 3.03 -14.20 -7.21
CA LYS A 126 3.78 -13.98 -8.45
C LYS A 126 5.15 -13.34 -8.20
N ARG A 127 5.25 -12.39 -7.27
CA ARG A 127 6.53 -11.75 -6.94
C ARG A 127 7.49 -12.74 -6.28
N CYS A 128 7.00 -13.57 -5.37
CA CYS A 128 7.79 -14.61 -4.70
C CYS A 128 8.31 -15.64 -5.70
N CYS A 129 7.45 -16.23 -6.52
CA CYS A 129 7.86 -17.25 -7.51
C CYS A 129 8.84 -16.68 -8.54
N LYS A 130 8.60 -15.45 -9.03
CA LYS A 130 9.53 -14.75 -9.91
C LYS A 130 10.89 -14.52 -9.25
N TRP A 131 10.90 -14.08 -7.98
CA TRP A 131 12.14 -13.89 -7.23
C TRP A 131 12.86 -15.23 -7.03
N ALA A 132 12.14 -16.29 -6.67
CA ALA A 132 12.68 -17.63 -6.45
C ALA A 132 13.35 -18.18 -7.72
N THR A 133 12.71 -17.99 -8.88
CA THR A 133 13.28 -18.35 -10.18
C THR A 133 14.56 -17.54 -10.45
N GLN A 134 14.55 -16.24 -10.16
CA GLN A 134 15.73 -15.37 -10.36
C GLN A 134 16.91 -15.71 -9.44
N GLN A 135 16.65 -16.29 -8.27
CA GLN A 135 17.69 -16.74 -7.33
C GLN A 135 18.13 -18.19 -7.59
N GLY A 136 17.47 -18.93 -8.49
CA GLY A 136 17.76 -20.33 -8.75
C GLY A 136 17.20 -21.30 -7.70
N TYR A 137 16.16 -20.91 -6.95
CA TYR A 137 15.45 -21.82 -6.04
C TYR A 137 14.46 -22.74 -6.76
N ILE A 138 13.99 -22.33 -7.94
CA ILE A 138 13.13 -23.09 -8.84
C ILE A 138 13.55 -22.84 -10.29
N ASP A 139 13.40 -23.84 -11.15
CA ASP A 139 13.88 -23.78 -12.54
C ASP A 139 13.02 -22.87 -13.43
N ALA A 140 11.72 -22.77 -13.14
CA ALA A 140 10.77 -21.99 -13.91
C ALA A 140 9.74 -21.31 -13.00
N ASP A 141 9.17 -20.18 -13.42
CA ASP A 141 8.13 -19.46 -12.67
C ASP A 141 6.76 -20.14 -12.90
N PRO A 142 6.24 -20.93 -11.92
CA PRO A 142 4.98 -21.66 -12.06
C PRO A 142 3.76 -20.74 -12.18
N LEU A 143 3.90 -19.44 -11.87
CA LEU A 143 2.83 -18.46 -11.88
C LEU A 143 3.02 -17.41 -13.00
N GLN A 144 3.93 -17.63 -13.95
CA GLN A 144 4.22 -16.68 -15.04
C GLN A 144 2.95 -16.24 -15.77
N HIS A 145 2.08 -17.20 -16.13
CA HIS A 145 0.86 -16.98 -16.89
C HIS A 145 -0.39 -16.71 -16.04
N LEU A 146 -0.28 -16.74 -14.70
CA LEU A 146 -1.41 -16.42 -13.83
C LEU A 146 -1.89 -14.98 -14.07
N GLU A 147 -3.14 -14.82 -14.46
CA GLU A 147 -3.73 -13.50 -14.65
C GLU A 147 -3.87 -12.76 -13.33
N VAL A 148 -3.59 -11.44 -13.38
CA VAL A 148 -3.68 -10.58 -12.20
C VAL A 148 -4.98 -9.80 -12.30
N PRO A 149 -5.91 -9.91 -11.32
CA PRO A 149 -7.14 -9.15 -11.33
C PRO A 149 -6.89 -7.65 -11.51
N GLY A 150 -7.80 -6.96 -12.20
CA GLY A 150 -7.80 -5.50 -12.30
C GLY A 150 -7.83 -4.81 -10.92
N ALA A 151 -7.49 -3.52 -10.89
CA ALA A 151 -7.65 -2.71 -9.68
C ALA A 151 -8.99 -1.97 -9.72
N ASP A 152 -9.66 -1.87 -8.59
CA ASP A 152 -10.81 -0.98 -8.43
C ASP A 152 -10.34 0.47 -8.52
N ARG A 153 -11.04 1.30 -9.28
CA ARG A 153 -10.88 2.75 -9.20
C ARG A 153 -11.71 3.25 -8.02
N ARG A 154 -11.10 4.04 -7.13
CA ARG A 154 -11.80 4.70 -6.04
C ARG A 154 -11.81 6.19 -6.34
N GLU A 155 -12.95 6.69 -6.80
CA GLU A 155 -13.20 8.12 -6.96
C GLU A 155 -13.98 8.58 -5.73
N THR A 156 -13.27 8.86 -4.64
CA THR A 156 -13.85 9.65 -3.56
C THR A 156 -13.24 11.03 -3.63
N LEU A 157 -13.88 11.88 -4.43
CA LEU A 157 -13.58 13.30 -4.50
C LEU A 157 -14.35 13.98 -3.36
N VAL A 158 -13.61 14.53 -2.40
CA VAL A 158 -14.19 15.35 -1.33
C VAL A 158 -14.30 16.77 -1.84
N THR A 159 -15.50 17.35 -1.86
CA THR A 159 -15.71 18.75 -2.27
C THR A 159 -15.35 19.72 -1.14
N ALA A 160 -15.24 21.02 -1.44
CA ALA A 160 -14.96 22.03 -0.43
C ALA A 160 -16.09 22.15 0.60
N GLU A 161 -17.33 21.98 0.15
CA GLU A 161 -18.55 22.01 0.98
C GLU A 161 -18.58 20.80 1.92
N GLN A 162 -18.32 19.60 1.39
CA GLN A 162 -18.23 18.37 2.19
C GLN A 162 -17.10 18.45 3.22
N TYR A 163 -15.97 19.04 2.84
CA TYR A 163 -14.87 19.29 3.77
C TYR A 163 -15.28 20.27 4.88
N ALA A 164 -15.95 21.37 4.54
CA ALA A 164 -16.42 22.35 5.52
C ALA A 164 -17.43 21.74 6.50
N GLU A 165 -18.40 20.96 6.00
CA GLU A 165 -19.35 20.20 6.83
C GLU A 165 -18.63 19.24 7.79
N LEU A 166 -17.66 18.47 7.28
CA LEU A 166 -16.88 17.56 8.12
C LEU A 166 -16.10 18.32 9.18
N LEU A 167 -15.44 19.41 8.80
CA LEU A 167 -14.59 20.22 9.67
C LEU A 167 -15.40 20.90 10.79
N ALA A 168 -16.65 21.30 10.50
CA ALA A 168 -17.56 21.85 11.51
C ALA A 168 -17.89 20.85 12.64
N LEU A 169 -17.85 19.54 12.36
CA LEU A 169 -18.14 18.47 13.33
C LEU A 169 -16.90 17.98 14.10
N VAL A 170 -15.71 18.48 13.78
CA VAL A 170 -14.47 18.14 14.50
C VAL A 170 -14.44 18.84 15.85
N ARG A 171 -14.46 18.07 16.93
CA ARG A 171 -14.40 18.58 18.32
C ARG A 171 -12.99 18.56 18.92
N ASP A 172 -12.07 17.83 18.28
CA ASP A 172 -10.71 17.62 18.75
C ASP A 172 -9.78 18.53 17.94
N ASP A 173 -9.23 19.56 18.58
CA ASP A 173 -8.36 20.54 17.92
C ASP A 173 -7.05 19.92 17.41
N ASP A 174 -6.56 18.86 18.05
CA ASP A 174 -5.40 18.11 17.60
C ASP A 174 -5.68 17.38 16.29
N PHE A 175 -6.88 16.81 16.18
CA PHE A 175 -7.33 16.19 14.94
C PHE A 175 -7.65 17.25 13.87
N ARG A 176 -8.27 18.37 14.25
CA ARG A 176 -8.58 19.50 13.37
C ARG A 176 -7.32 20.00 12.69
N ASP A 177 -6.26 20.22 13.46
CA ASP A 177 -4.97 20.70 12.95
C ASP A 177 -4.35 19.77 11.92
N LEU A 178 -4.36 18.46 12.18
CA LEU A 178 -3.87 17.46 11.24
C LEU A 178 -4.68 17.45 9.93
N VAL A 179 -6.01 17.55 10.05
CA VAL A 179 -6.95 17.57 8.91
C VAL A 179 -6.74 18.82 8.06
N VAL A 180 -6.73 20.00 8.68
CA VAL A 180 -6.55 21.29 7.99
C VAL A 180 -5.19 21.32 7.30
N THR A 181 -4.12 20.96 7.99
CA THR A 181 -2.78 20.97 7.40
C THR A 181 -2.68 20.03 6.20
N THR A 182 -3.32 18.85 6.27
CA THR A 182 -3.32 17.89 5.15
C THR A 182 -4.17 18.39 3.97
N TRP A 183 -5.31 19.02 4.25
CA TRP A 183 -6.17 19.65 3.25
C TRP A 183 -5.47 20.80 2.52
N GLU A 184 -4.68 21.60 3.24
CA GLU A 184 -4.03 22.80 2.73
C GLU A 184 -2.72 22.54 1.96
N SER A 185 -1.97 21.52 2.37
CA SER A 185 -0.63 21.22 1.80
C SER A 185 -0.63 20.16 0.70
N GLY A 186 -1.68 19.35 0.60
CA GLY A 186 -1.71 18.19 -0.28
C GLY A 186 -0.60 17.17 0.00
N CYS A 187 0.02 17.19 1.18
CA CYS A 187 1.09 16.25 1.53
C CYS A 187 0.59 14.80 1.58
N ARG A 188 1.51 13.83 1.54
CA ARG A 188 1.12 12.43 1.76
C ARG A 188 0.70 12.25 3.21
N PRO A 189 -0.28 11.38 3.52
CA PRO A 189 -0.67 11.12 4.90
C PRO A 189 0.52 10.76 5.80
N GLN A 190 1.46 9.95 5.32
CA GLN A 190 2.64 9.59 6.11
C GLN A 190 3.58 10.78 6.36
N GLU A 191 3.56 11.81 5.51
CA GLU A 191 4.37 13.02 5.67
C GLU A 191 3.79 13.86 6.82
N SER A 192 2.47 14.12 6.87
CA SER A 192 1.87 14.84 8.01
C SER A 192 1.90 14.05 9.32
N LEU A 193 1.81 12.72 9.28
CA LEU A 193 1.90 11.89 10.49
C LEU A 193 3.31 11.79 11.10
N ARG A 194 4.36 12.09 10.33
CA ARG A 194 5.76 11.90 10.75
C ARG A 194 6.58 13.18 10.80
N VAL A 195 6.04 14.31 10.35
CA VAL A 195 6.77 15.58 10.40
C VAL A 195 7.12 15.94 11.84
N GLU A 196 8.35 16.42 12.02
CA GLU A 196 8.96 16.75 13.31
C GLU A 196 9.46 18.20 13.23
N ALA A 197 9.71 18.85 14.36
CA ALA A 197 10.22 20.22 14.36
C ALA A 197 11.53 20.37 13.55
N ARG A 198 12.43 19.37 13.62
CA ARG A 198 13.68 19.33 12.83
C ARG A 198 13.48 19.32 11.31
N HIS A 199 12.28 18.98 10.84
CA HIS A 199 11.94 18.99 9.41
C HIS A 199 11.49 20.37 8.94
N VAL A 200 11.27 21.34 9.84
CA VAL A 200 10.68 22.63 9.48
C VAL A 200 11.78 23.64 9.11
N ASP A 201 11.79 24.08 7.85
CA ASP A 201 12.58 25.23 7.41
C ASP A 201 11.72 26.49 7.60
N VAL A 202 11.92 27.15 8.75
CA VAL A 202 11.12 28.31 9.20
C VAL A 202 11.22 29.47 8.22
N ALA A 203 12.42 29.77 7.73
CA ALA A 203 12.66 30.91 6.85
C ALA A 203 11.91 30.79 5.52
N ARG A 204 11.66 29.56 5.05
CA ARG A 204 10.98 29.28 3.78
C ARG A 204 9.61 28.64 3.92
N ARG A 205 9.07 28.57 5.15
CA ARG A 205 7.74 28.04 5.48
C ARG A 205 7.44 26.70 4.80
N ARG A 206 8.33 25.74 4.99
CA ARG A 206 8.25 24.42 4.33
C ARG A 206 8.71 23.29 5.23
N TRP A 207 8.17 22.10 5.00
CA TRP A 207 8.74 20.88 5.55
C TRP A 207 9.76 20.30 4.58
N VAL A 208 10.90 19.85 5.11
CA VAL A 208 12.01 19.26 4.37
C VAL A 208 12.33 17.91 4.99
N PHE A 209 11.87 16.84 4.35
CA PHE A 209 12.31 15.48 4.68
C PHE A 209 13.61 15.17 3.95
N PRO A 210 14.67 14.77 4.66
CA PRO A 210 15.93 14.42 4.02
C PRO A 210 15.77 13.22 3.07
N LYS A 211 16.70 13.07 2.14
CA LYS A 211 16.71 11.99 1.14
C LYS A 211 16.52 10.60 1.76
N SER A 212 17.10 10.34 2.94
CA SER A 212 16.99 9.07 3.66
C SER A 212 15.56 8.74 4.11
N GLU A 213 14.74 9.76 4.35
CA GLU A 213 13.36 9.65 4.84
C GLU A 213 12.31 9.80 3.73
N ALA A 214 12.71 10.38 2.59
CA ALA A 214 11.86 10.54 1.42
C ALA A 214 11.56 9.20 0.74
N LYS A 215 10.33 9.07 0.21
CA LYS A 215 9.90 7.87 -0.54
C LYS A 215 10.80 7.67 -1.76
N GLY A 216 11.36 6.46 -1.89
CA GLY A 216 12.27 6.09 -2.99
C GLY A 216 13.72 6.56 -2.79
N LYS A 217 14.01 7.35 -1.75
CA LYS A 217 15.36 7.77 -1.33
C LYS A 217 16.22 8.38 -2.45
N ARG A 218 15.61 9.06 -3.42
CA ARG A 218 16.31 9.70 -4.56
C ARG A 218 16.69 11.14 -4.27
N GLN A 219 15.72 11.93 -3.81
CA GLN A 219 15.84 13.36 -3.53
C GLN A 219 15.13 13.71 -2.21
N PRO A 220 15.50 14.83 -1.56
CA PRO A 220 14.72 15.36 -0.44
C PRO A 220 13.26 15.60 -0.83
N ARG A 221 12.34 15.39 0.10
CA ARG A 221 10.92 15.68 -0.11
C ARG A 221 10.60 17.01 0.56
N ILE A 222 10.27 18.01 -0.25
CA ILE A 222 9.89 19.34 0.18
C ILE A 222 8.37 19.50 0.08
N ILE A 223 7.75 20.07 1.10
CA ILE A 223 6.32 20.41 1.14
C ILE A 223 6.22 21.90 1.51
N TYR A 224 5.71 22.70 0.59
CA TYR A 224 5.46 24.12 0.81
C TYR A 224 4.11 24.29 1.52
N LEU A 225 4.06 25.23 2.48
CA LEU A 225 2.89 25.42 3.35
C LEU A 225 2.15 26.69 2.96
N SER A 226 0.82 26.62 2.89
CA SER A 226 -0.03 27.81 2.91
C SER A 226 0.04 28.50 4.27
N GLU A 227 -0.50 29.72 4.38
CA GLU A 227 -0.53 30.46 5.64
C GLU A 227 -1.18 29.63 6.77
N ALA A 228 -2.36 29.06 6.51
CA ALA A 228 -3.07 28.24 7.50
C ALA A 228 -2.26 27.01 7.94
N ALA A 229 -1.63 26.30 7.00
CA ALA A 229 -0.77 25.16 7.33
C ALA A 229 0.51 25.58 8.09
N TRP A 230 1.02 26.77 7.80
CA TRP A 230 2.19 27.35 8.46
C TRP A 230 1.90 27.74 9.90
N GLU A 231 0.81 28.46 10.16
CA GLU A 231 0.38 28.84 11.52
C GLU A 231 0.20 27.62 12.43
N ILE A 232 -0.47 26.59 11.92
CA ILE A 232 -0.63 25.31 12.64
C ILE A 232 0.73 24.66 12.90
N THR A 233 1.60 24.61 11.89
CA THR A 233 2.96 24.04 12.01
C THR A 233 3.76 24.77 13.09
N GLN A 234 3.76 26.10 13.09
CA GLN A 234 4.48 26.92 14.07
C GLN A 234 4.01 26.64 15.49
N ARG A 235 2.69 26.67 15.72
CA ARG A 235 2.11 26.35 17.03
C ARG A 235 2.49 24.94 17.47
N ARG A 236 2.35 23.95 16.58
CA ARG A 236 2.59 22.54 16.91
C ARG A 236 4.05 22.21 17.15
N MET A 237 4.99 22.79 16.40
CA MET A 237 6.42 22.56 16.62
C MET A 237 6.91 23.18 17.93
N GLN A 238 6.31 24.29 18.39
CA GLN A 238 6.61 24.87 19.71
C GLN A 238 6.08 23.99 20.85
N LEU A 239 4.85 23.48 20.72
CA LEU A 239 4.27 22.56 21.70
C LEU A 239 4.99 21.20 21.75
N HIS A 240 5.51 20.75 20.61
CA HIS A 240 6.16 19.45 20.45
C HIS A 240 7.50 19.59 19.74
N PRO A 241 8.56 20.08 20.44
CA PRO A 241 9.87 20.35 19.83
C PRO A 241 10.63 19.08 19.42
N THR A 242 10.24 17.92 19.96
CA THR A 242 10.86 16.62 19.65
C THR A 242 9.83 15.60 19.18
N GLY A 243 10.22 14.77 18.22
CA GLY A 243 9.35 13.77 17.61
C GLY A 243 8.23 14.41 16.77
N PRO A 244 7.19 13.62 16.41
CA PRO A 244 6.12 14.12 15.55
C PRO A 244 5.37 15.31 16.16
N ILE A 245 5.15 16.36 15.37
CA ILE A 245 4.47 17.59 15.82
C ILE A 245 2.95 17.43 15.85
N PHE A 246 2.39 16.48 15.09
CA PHE A 246 0.96 16.15 15.17
C PHE A 246 0.76 14.97 16.10
N ARG A 247 0.21 15.25 17.28
CA ARG A 247 -0.10 14.27 18.32
C ARG A 247 -1.60 14.27 18.59
N ASN A 248 -2.12 13.17 19.11
CA ASN A 248 -3.50 13.09 19.59
C ASN A 248 -3.63 13.64 21.01
N THR A 249 -4.86 13.67 21.52
CA THR A 249 -5.19 14.15 22.87
C THR A 249 -4.46 13.42 24.02
N ASN A 250 -3.91 12.22 23.77
CA ASN A 250 -3.06 11.50 24.73
C ASN A 250 -1.57 11.84 24.58
N CYS A 251 -1.23 12.91 23.86
CA CYS A 251 0.12 13.33 23.50
C CYS A 251 0.96 12.27 22.75
N ARG A 252 0.29 11.30 22.10
CA ARG A 252 0.94 10.27 21.28
C ARG A 252 0.88 10.67 19.81
N PRO A 253 1.90 10.36 18.99
CA PRO A 253 1.81 10.54 17.55
C PRO A 253 0.57 9.87 16.97
N TRP A 254 -0.08 10.53 16.03
CA TRP A 254 -1.20 9.93 15.31
C TRP A 254 -0.74 8.71 14.52
N THR A 255 -1.49 7.61 14.62
CA THR A 255 -1.33 6.44 13.74
C THR A 255 -2.36 6.47 12.62
N PRO A 256 -2.11 5.82 11.48
CA PRO A 256 -3.11 5.70 10.41
C PRO A 256 -4.46 5.16 10.91
N ASP A 257 -4.43 4.16 11.81
CA ASP A 257 -5.64 3.57 12.37
C ASP A 257 -6.38 4.54 13.29
N ALA A 258 -5.67 5.24 14.18
CA ALA A 258 -6.29 6.24 15.06
C ALA A 258 -6.97 7.35 14.26
N VAL A 259 -6.34 7.79 13.17
CA VAL A 259 -6.90 8.79 12.25
C VAL A 259 -8.13 8.25 11.52
N ASN A 260 -8.07 7.02 10.99
CA ASN A 260 -9.22 6.41 10.34
C ASN A 260 -10.40 6.24 11.31
N CYS A 261 -10.14 5.84 12.56
CA CYS A 261 -11.18 5.79 13.59
C CYS A 261 -11.81 7.16 13.87
N GLN A 262 -11.05 8.25 13.83
CA GLN A 262 -11.63 9.59 13.94
C GLN A 262 -12.52 9.93 12.74
N PHE A 263 -12.09 9.61 11.52
CA PHE A 263 -12.93 9.81 10.33
C PHE A 263 -14.21 8.97 10.38
N ASP A 264 -14.15 7.71 10.82
CA ASP A 264 -15.34 6.87 10.96
C ASP A 264 -16.31 7.44 12.00
N ARG A 265 -15.80 7.94 13.14
CA ARG A 265 -16.60 8.66 14.13
C ARG A 265 -17.25 9.93 13.56
N LEU A 266 -16.51 10.70 12.75
CA LEU A 266 -17.05 11.89 12.10
C LEU A 266 -18.14 11.56 11.09
N ARG A 267 -18.00 10.47 10.34
CA ARG A 267 -19.04 10.03 9.40
C ARG A 267 -20.33 9.66 10.11
N VAL A 268 -20.25 9.00 11.27
CA VAL A 268 -21.43 8.74 12.10
C VAL A 268 -22.06 10.04 12.60
N ARG A 269 -21.27 11.02 13.04
CA ARG A 269 -21.80 12.34 13.45
C ARG A 269 -22.45 13.09 12.30
N LEU A 270 -21.87 13.03 11.10
CA LEU A 270 -22.41 13.67 9.91
C LEU A 270 -23.71 13.00 9.44
N LEU A 271 -23.81 11.67 9.56
CA LEU A 271 -25.08 10.98 9.38
C LEU A 271 -26.12 11.49 10.38
N GLN A 272 -25.77 11.57 11.66
CA GLN A 272 -26.67 12.03 12.71
C GLN A 272 -27.15 13.47 12.48
N SER A 273 -26.28 14.38 12.01
CA SER A 273 -26.67 15.76 11.72
C SER A 273 -27.57 15.89 10.48
N ARG A 274 -27.57 14.89 9.59
CA ARG A 274 -28.45 14.83 8.42
C ARG A 274 -29.77 14.09 8.67
N GLY A 275 -29.96 13.58 9.89
CA GLY A 275 -31.12 12.76 10.27
C GLY A 275 -30.78 11.26 10.29
N LEU A 276 -31.31 10.57 11.29
CA LEU A 276 -31.17 9.12 11.43
C LEU A 276 -32.31 8.38 10.72
N PRO A 277 -32.11 7.10 10.35
CA PRO A 277 -33.22 6.21 10.03
C PRO A 277 -34.26 6.17 11.14
N GLU A 278 -35.50 5.80 10.80
CA GLU A 278 -36.59 5.68 11.76
C GLU A 278 -36.19 4.81 12.97
N ALA A 279 -36.62 5.23 14.17
CA ALA A 279 -36.20 4.62 15.43
C ALA A 279 -36.53 3.12 15.49
N GLU A 280 -37.67 2.73 14.94
CA GLU A 280 -38.12 1.34 14.86
C GLU A 280 -37.20 0.50 13.96
N THR A 281 -36.88 1.00 12.76
CA THR A 281 -35.93 0.34 11.85
C THR A 281 -34.55 0.17 12.49
N LEU A 282 -34.06 1.22 13.15
CA LEU A 282 -32.76 1.18 13.84
C LEU A 282 -32.77 0.14 14.97
N HIS A 283 -33.84 0.08 15.77
CA HIS A 283 -33.98 -0.89 16.86
C HIS A 283 -33.99 -2.34 16.34
N GLN A 284 -34.71 -2.60 15.25
CA GLN A 284 -34.76 -3.91 14.61
C GLN A 284 -33.38 -4.35 14.09
N GLU A 285 -32.61 -3.45 13.45
CA GLU A 285 -31.25 -3.76 13.00
C GLU A 285 -30.30 -4.07 14.15
N ILE A 286 -30.41 -3.34 15.26
CA ILE A 286 -29.62 -3.57 16.49
C ILE A 286 -29.91 -4.96 17.05
N ASN A 287 -31.19 -5.31 17.20
CA ASN A 287 -31.60 -6.61 17.75
C ASN A 287 -31.19 -7.78 16.84
N LYS A 288 -31.20 -7.59 15.52
CA LYS A 288 -30.69 -8.60 14.56
C LYS A 288 -29.18 -8.83 14.70
N LEU A 289 -28.41 -7.83 15.12
CA LEU A 289 -26.95 -7.91 15.20
C LEU A 289 -26.45 -8.51 16.52
N ILE A 290 -27.13 -8.25 17.64
CA ILE A 290 -26.71 -8.70 18.99
C ILE A 290 -26.33 -10.20 19.04
N PRO A 291 -27.14 -11.15 18.52
CA PRO A 291 -26.81 -12.57 18.60
C PRO A 291 -25.52 -12.98 17.87
N ARG A 292 -25.06 -12.15 16.92
CA ARG A 292 -23.85 -12.40 16.11
C ARG A 292 -22.59 -11.80 16.75
N LEU A 293 -22.73 -11.02 17.83
CA LEU A 293 -21.59 -10.39 18.49
C LEU A 293 -20.85 -11.39 19.37
N LYS A 294 -19.52 -11.21 19.45
CA LYS A 294 -18.72 -11.92 20.45
C LYS A 294 -19.18 -11.53 21.84
N LYS A 295 -19.60 -12.52 22.63
CA LYS A 295 -20.11 -12.34 23.99
C LYS A 295 -19.03 -11.95 25.00
N ASN A 296 -17.76 -12.15 24.66
CA ASN A 296 -16.65 -11.95 25.58
C ASN A 296 -15.69 -10.87 25.07
N ARG A 297 -15.00 -10.20 25.98
CA ARG A 297 -13.87 -9.30 25.69
C ARG A 297 -12.70 -9.60 26.61
N THR A 298 -11.48 -9.30 26.16
CA THR A 298 -10.28 -9.42 27.00
C THR A 298 -9.95 -8.06 27.59
N VAL A 299 -9.86 -7.97 28.92
CA VAL A 299 -9.46 -6.76 29.65
C VAL A 299 -8.25 -7.12 30.52
N LYS A 300 -7.11 -6.48 30.25
CA LYS A 300 -5.84 -6.75 30.96
C LYS A 300 -5.46 -8.25 31.01
N GLY A 301 -5.70 -8.97 29.92
CA GLY A 301 -5.41 -10.41 29.80
C GLY A 301 -6.51 -11.35 30.30
N VAL A 302 -7.54 -10.84 30.99
CA VAL A 302 -8.65 -11.64 31.52
C VAL A 302 -9.84 -11.61 30.55
N VAL A 303 -10.42 -12.77 30.27
CA VAL A 303 -11.65 -12.88 29.46
C VAL A 303 -12.85 -12.58 30.36
N VAL A 304 -13.63 -11.57 29.98
CA VAL A 304 -14.82 -11.10 30.71
C VAL A 304 -16.03 -11.17 29.79
N GLU A 305 -17.17 -11.63 30.32
CA GLU A 305 -18.45 -11.62 29.60
C GLU A 305 -19.00 -10.19 29.48
N LYS A 306 -19.58 -9.87 28.34
CA LYS A 306 -20.21 -8.57 28.08
C LYS A 306 -21.62 -8.57 28.64
N SER A 307 -21.99 -7.48 29.32
CA SER A 307 -23.38 -7.27 29.71
C SER A 307 -24.29 -7.10 28.49
N LEU A 308 -25.60 -7.26 28.67
CA LEU A 308 -26.58 -6.94 27.62
C LEU A 308 -26.44 -5.49 27.14
N GLN A 309 -26.12 -4.56 28.06
CA GLN A 309 -25.90 -3.15 27.74
C GLN A 309 -24.63 -2.94 26.91
N ASP A 310 -23.55 -3.67 27.20
CA ASP A 310 -22.32 -3.67 26.39
C ASP A 310 -22.62 -4.16 24.96
N LEU A 311 -23.35 -5.27 24.84
CA LEU A 311 -23.74 -5.85 23.54
C LEU A 311 -24.65 -4.91 22.74
N PHE A 312 -25.63 -4.31 23.39
CA PHE A 312 -26.54 -3.33 22.77
C PHE A 312 -25.77 -2.10 22.28
N SER A 313 -24.87 -1.56 23.11
CA SER A 313 -24.04 -0.41 22.75
C SER A 313 -23.11 -0.72 21.58
N GLU A 314 -22.50 -1.90 21.57
CA GLU A 314 -21.66 -2.35 20.45
C GLU A 314 -22.47 -2.55 19.17
N ALA A 315 -23.64 -3.17 19.26
CA ALA A 315 -24.54 -3.37 18.13
C ALA A 315 -25.00 -2.04 17.54
N ARG A 316 -25.47 -1.11 18.38
CA ARG A 316 -25.85 0.25 17.97
C ARG A 316 -24.72 0.97 17.27
N ARG A 317 -23.50 0.94 17.82
CA ARG A 317 -22.33 1.55 17.17
C ARG A 317 -22.07 0.95 15.79
N LYS A 318 -22.07 -0.38 15.66
CA LYS A 318 -21.82 -1.08 14.38
C LYS A 318 -22.90 -0.79 13.34
N VAL A 319 -24.18 -0.74 13.75
CA VAL A 319 -25.29 -0.39 12.86
C VAL A 319 -25.14 1.05 12.37
N LEU A 320 -24.87 2.00 13.26
CA LEU A 320 -24.63 3.40 12.86
C LEU A 320 -23.40 3.54 11.93
N GLU A 321 -22.32 2.80 12.17
CA GLU A 321 -21.17 2.74 11.27
C GLU A 321 -21.54 2.17 9.90
N GLN A 322 -22.37 1.12 9.84
CA GLN A 322 -22.89 0.56 8.58
C GLN A 322 -23.76 1.58 7.83
N GLN A 323 -24.69 2.25 8.53
CA GLN A 323 -25.53 3.28 7.92
C GLN A 323 -24.69 4.46 7.41
N ALA A 324 -23.67 4.89 8.17
CA ALA A 324 -22.74 5.92 7.72
C ALA A 324 -21.91 5.45 6.52
N ASN A 325 -21.58 4.15 6.45
CA ASN A 325 -20.89 3.57 5.29
C ASN A 325 -21.70 3.63 4.00
N LEU A 326 -23.01 3.56 4.09
CA LEU A 326 -23.93 3.59 2.95
C LEU A 326 -24.21 5.03 2.48
N HIS A 327 -24.40 5.97 3.41
CA HIS A 327 -24.94 7.29 3.08
C HIS A 327 -23.89 8.41 3.07
N ILE A 328 -22.75 8.23 3.76
CA ILE A 328 -21.75 9.28 3.92
C ILE A 328 -20.48 8.91 3.16
N PRO A 329 -19.93 9.83 2.32
CA PRO A 329 -18.67 9.60 1.64
C PRO A 329 -17.54 9.19 2.59
N ARG A 330 -16.60 8.40 2.09
CA ARG A 330 -15.44 7.99 2.88
C ARG A 330 -14.42 9.11 2.96
N PHE A 331 -14.18 9.62 4.16
CA PHE A 331 -13.10 10.57 4.41
C PHE A 331 -11.82 9.86 4.88
N SER A 332 -10.68 10.39 4.46
CA SER A 332 -9.36 9.97 4.91
C SER A 332 -8.34 11.04 4.53
N LEU A 333 -7.16 11.06 5.17
CA LEU A 333 -6.08 11.98 4.76
C LEU A 333 -5.72 11.84 3.27
N TYR A 334 -5.84 10.63 2.72
CA TYR A 334 -5.58 10.40 1.29
C TYR A 334 -6.68 11.02 0.40
N ALA A 335 -7.94 11.00 0.85
CA ALA A 335 -9.04 11.68 0.17
C ALA A 335 -8.85 13.21 0.20
N LEU A 336 -8.39 13.77 1.33
CA LEU A 336 -8.07 15.20 1.43
C LEU A 336 -6.93 15.60 0.49
N ARG A 337 -5.87 14.78 0.42
CA ARG A 337 -4.80 14.96 -0.57
C ARG A 337 -5.32 14.94 -1.99
N HIS A 338 -6.28 14.05 -2.30
CA HIS A 338 -6.86 14.01 -3.63
C HIS A 338 -7.66 15.27 -3.96
N ALA A 339 -8.47 15.73 -3.00
CA ALA A 339 -9.23 16.96 -3.11
C ALA A 339 -8.34 18.21 -3.27
N TRP A 340 -7.21 18.27 -2.56
CA TRP A 340 -6.22 19.35 -2.73
C TRP A 340 -5.74 19.43 -4.18
N ALA A 341 -5.39 18.30 -4.79
CA ALA A 341 -4.90 18.28 -6.17
C ALA A 341 -6.01 18.64 -7.18
N THR A 342 -7.23 18.17 -6.97
CA THR A 342 -8.40 18.57 -7.77
C THR A 342 -8.61 20.08 -7.70
N ARG A 343 -8.64 20.66 -6.50
CA ARG A 343 -8.78 22.10 -6.27
C ARG A 343 -7.65 22.90 -6.93
N ALA A 344 -6.41 22.45 -6.78
CA ALA A 344 -5.25 23.10 -7.38
C ALA A 344 -5.37 23.14 -8.91
N LEU A 345 -5.71 22.02 -9.54
CA LEU A 345 -5.95 21.94 -10.99
C LEU A 345 -7.12 22.84 -11.42
N GLN A 346 -8.24 22.79 -10.71
CA GLN A 346 -9.42 23.64 -11.00
C GLN A 346 -9.13 25.13 -10.84
N SER A 347 -8.25 25.52 -9.91
CA SER A 347 -7.80 26.91 -9.76
C SER A 347 -6.83 27.35 -10.88
N GLY A 348 -6.42 26.42 -11.75
CA GLY A 348 -5.59 26.69 -12.93
C GLY A 348 -4.09 26.45 -12.73
N LEU A 349 -3.67 25.76 -11.66
CA LEU A 349 -2.28 25.31 -11.57
C LEU A 349 -2.04 24.22 -12.63
N ASP A 350 -0.88 24.30 -13.30
CA ASP A 350 -0.51 23.29 -14.29
C ASP A 350 -0.24 21.93 -13.63
N GLY A 351 -0.51 20.85 -14.37
CA GLY A 351 -0.40 19.50 -13.86
C GLY A 351 1.03 19.09 -13.46
N LEU A 352 2.07 19.65 -14.07
CA LEU A 352 3.45 19.35 -13.69
C LEU A 352 3.76 19.95 -12.32
N THR A 353 3.40 21.22 -12.10
CA THR A 353 3.54 21.89 -10.80
C THR A 353 2.77 21.16 -9.71
N VAL A 354 1.50 20.80 -9.94
CA VAL A 354 0.71 20.02 -8.98
C VAL A 354 1.39 18.69 -8.67
N ALA A 355 1.87 17.96 -9.68
CA ALA A 355 2.56 16.69 -9.47
C ALA A 355 3.85 16.84 -8.64
N ILE A 356 4.63 17.91 -8.87
CA ILE A 356 5.85 18.25 -8.11
C ILE A 356 5.50 18.60 -6.66
N LEU A 357 4.49 19.43 -6.43
CA LEU A 357 4.03 19.81 -5.08
C LEU A 357 3.51 18.59 -4.31
N MET A 358 2.80 17.68 -4.99
CA MET A 358 2.43 16.37 -4.46
C MET A 358 3.62 15.42 -4.26
N GLY A 359 4.77 15.72 -4.84
CA GLY A 359 5.99 14.92 -4.75
C GLY A 359 5.92 13.62 -5.54
N HIS A 360 5.15 13.56 -6.63
CA HIS A 360 5.10 12.39 -7.51
C HIS A 360 6.47 12.17 -8.17
N SER A 361 6.94 10.92 -8.17
CA SER A 361 8.18 10.54 -8.86
C SER A 361 8.01 10.47 -10.37
N ASP A 362 6.78 10.29 -10.83
CA ASP A 362 6.37 10.22 -12.22
C ASP A 362 5.13 11.13 -12.37
N PRO A 363 5.28 12.30 -13.00
CA PRO A 363 4.18 13.25 -13.21
C PRO A 363 2.99 12.66 -13.97
N SER A 364 3.18 11.65 -14.82
CA SER A 364 2.09 10.98 -15.56
C SER A 364 1.06 10.33 -14.64
N THR A 365 1.44 10.03 -13.40
CA THR A 365 0.52 9.54 -12.37
C THR A 365 -0.60 10.53 -12.12
N LEU A 366 -0.33 11.84 -12.17
CA LEU A 366 -1.37 12.86 -11.99
C LEU A 366 -2.35 12.81 -13.16
N ALA A 367 -1.86 12.83 -14.40
CA ALA A 367 -2.71 12.75 -15.59
C ALA A 367 -3.63 11.53 -15.57
N ARG A 368 -3.11 10.34 -15.19
CA ARG A 368 -3.90 9.11 -15.11
C ARG A 368 -5.01 9.15 -14.06
N VAL A 369 -4.81 9.88 -12.97
CA VAL A 369 -5.77 9.96 -11.86
C VAL A 369 -6.81 11.06 -12.10
N TYR A 370 -6.38 12.18 -12.68
CA TYR A 370 -7.20 13.39 -12.82
C TYR A 370 -7.67 13.63 -14.26
N GLN A 371 -7.54 12.64 -15.15
CA GLN A 371 -8.02 12.73 -16.53
C GLN A 371 -9.50 13.10 -16.64
N HIS A 372 -10.34 12.79 -15.65
CA HIS A 372 -11.76 13.18 -15.67
C HIS A 372 -11.93 14.72 -15.68
N LEU A 373 -11.01 15.48 -15.08
CA LEU A 373 -11.03 16.95 -15.14
C LEU A 373 -10.75 17.47 -16.56
N SER A 374 -9.97 16.73 -17.36
CA SER A 374 -9.74 17.08 -18.77
C SER A 374 -10.93 16.75 -19.67
N HIS A 375 -12.03 16.21 -19.12
CA HIS A 375 -13.29 16.05 -19.84
C HIS A 375 -14.33 17.10 -19.42
N ASN A 376 -14.02 18.02 -18.51
CA ASN A 376 -14.92 19.11 -18.14
C ASN A 376 -14.84 20.23 -19.20
N PRO A 377 -15.90 20.46 -20.00
CA PRO A 377 -15.86 21.42 -21.10
C PRO A 377 -15.68 22.87 -20.64
N GLU A 378 -16.29 23.25 -19.52
CA GLU A 378 -16.16 24.61 -18.95
C GLU A 378 -14.72 24.89 -18.53
N HIS A 379 -14.09 23.92 -17.86
CA HIS A 379 -12.67 24.02 -17.49
C HIS A 379 -11.78 24.13 -18.73
N LEU A 380 -12.00 23.29 -19.75
CA LEU A 380 -11.23 23.36 -20.99
C LEU A 380 -11.42 24.70 -21.73
N LEU A 381 -12.64 25.24 -21.76
CA LEU A 381 -12.93 26.53 -22.36
C LEU A 381 -12.22 27.67 -21.62
N GLN A 382 -12.25 27.67 -20.28
CA GLN A 382 -11.52 28.66 -19.47
C GLN A 382 -10.01 28.60 -19.70
N GLN A 383 -9.43 27.39 -19.82
CA GLN A 383 -8.01 27.24 -20.12
C GLN A 383 -7.68 27.72 -21.54
N ALA A 384 -8.53 27.44 -22.53
CA ALA A 384 -8.36 27.95 -23.90
C ALA A 384 -8.44 29.48 -23.96
N GLN A 385 -9.38 30.09 -23.24
CA GLN A 385 -9.49 31.54 -23.13
C GLN A 385 -8.24 32.17 -22.49
N LYS A 386 -7.76 31.60 -21.38
CA LYS A 386 -6.50 32.05 -20.74
C LYS A 386 -5.31 31.96 -21.68
N ALA A 387 -5.18 30.88 -22.45
CA ALA A 387 -4.09 30.70 -23.41
C ALA A 387 -4.11 31.74 -24.55
N ALA A 388 -5.30 32.17 -24.98
CA ALA A 388 -5.46 33.22 -25.99
C ALA A 388 -5.31 34.65 -25.44
N SER A 389 -5.30 34.82 -24.11
CA SER A 389 -5.23 36.11 -23.42
C SER A 389 -3.81 36.46 -22.94
N GLN A 390 -2.81 35.62 -23.24
CA GLN A 390 -1.38 35.87 -23.04
C GLN A 390 -0.76 36.36 -24.34
#